data_AF-A0A285I6P5-F1
#
_entry.id   AF-A0A285I6P5-F1
#
_cell.length_a   1.000
_cell.length_b   1.000
_cell.length_c   1.000
_cell.angle_alpha   90.00
_cell.angle_beta   90.00
_cell.angle_gamma   90.00
#
_symmetry.space_group_name_H-M   'P 1'
#
loop_
_entity.id
_entity.type
_entity.pdbx_description
1 polymer ?
#
loop_
_entity_poly.entity_id
_entity_poly.type
_entity_poly.pdbx_seq_one_letter_code
_entity_poly.pdbx_strand_id
1 'polypeptide(L)'
;MIKIRRAVAVAVLLAAVVAVMPAQPYETNEASPDFACPESEGGVIITCSIAYETDEVEFHPAPALPSLRVPRATRLATNGVPGCVRGEGRPIVGTTTPTLSAVFAVEGKEPTEVIFEQQRFGDTESTISTTSGMPGQPVVLEAGDWGLGPGESYRWRVRGTPWDAAVPGWSQWCEFTVEAGLVDLRDATDVDAVRELRVAPKRRYTVKLTERQWRLVLDALAPMDEGVAVVGGPGEMETEEDDRLRTISGTIRRGLPSRTVTLTGDQWATAAAQTAGMAQIYDQLREEEPDVYESDGSAYWKAVDRISAQLGGPAHPGLGADR
;
A
#
# COMPACT_ATOMS: atom_id res chain seq x y z
N MET A 1 -18.04 42.49 -16.56
CA MET A 1 -18.65 41.20 -16.16
C MET A 1 -18.40 40.21 -17.29
N ILE A 2 -17.32 39.44 -17.21
CA ILE A 2 -16.95 38.44 -18.21
C ILE A 2 -17.27 37.08 -17.59
N LYS A 3 -18.27 36.40 -18.15
CA LYS A 3 -18.61 35.01 -17.81
C LYS A 3 -17.53 34.11 -18.38
N ILE A 4 -16.61 33.63 -17.54
CA ILE A 4 -15.66 32.58 -17.89
C ILE A 4 -16.47 31.28 -17.95
N ARG A 5 -16.68 30.77 -19.17
CA ARG A 5 -17.21 29.44 -19.40
C ARG A 5 -16.11 28.45 -19.02
N ARG A 6 -16.35 27.64 -17.97
CA ARG A 6 -15.56 26.44 -17.67
C ARG A 6 -15.74 25.48 -18.85
N ALA A 7 -14.70 25.32 -19.66
CA ALA A 7 -14.64 24.27 -20.66
C ALA A 7 -14.16 23.00 -19.94
N VAL A 8 -15.06 22.04 -19.87
CA VAL A 8 -14.83 20.69 -19.34
C VAL A 8 -14.18 19.89 -20.47
N ALA A 9 -12.96 19.43 -20.26
CA ALA A 9 -12.33 18.39 -21.06
C ALA A 9 -11.26 17.70 -20.22
N VAL A 10 -11.66 16.69 -19.43
CA VAL A 10 -10.72 15.65 -18.98
C VAL A 10 -11.46 14.33 -19.08
N ALA A 11 -11.22 13.63 -20.18
CA ALA A 11 -11.53 12.24 -20.34
C ALA A 11 -10.29 11.54 -20.89
N VAL A 12 -9.93 10.43 -20.24
CA VAL A 12 -9.09 9.31 -20.71
C VAL A 12 -7.57 9.46 -20.53
N LEU A 13 -6.99 8.67 -19.61
CA LEU A 13 -6.04 7.59 -19.95
C LEU A 13 -5.70 6.70 -18.75
N LEU A 14 -6.53 5.66 -18.54
CA LEU A 14 -6.13 4.42 -17.88
C LEU A 14 -5.51 3.52 -18.97
N ALA A 15 -4.18 3.49 -19.04
CA ALA A 15 -3.46 2.57 -19.92
C ALA A 15 -3.45 1.17 -19.28
N ALA A 16 -4.49 0.39 -19.54
CA ALA A 16 -4.49 -1.05 -19.29
C ALA A 16 -3.58 -1.74 -20.32
N VAL A 17 -2.40 -2.19 -19.89
CA VAL A 17 -1.59 -3.15 -20.64
C VAL A 17 -2.30 -4.51 -20.56
N VAL A 18 -3.25 -4.75 -21.45
CA VAL A 18 -3.77 -6.11 -21.72
C VAL A 18 -2.78 -6.78 -22.66
N ALA A 19 -1.92 -7.63 -22.10
CA ALA A 19 -1.14 -8.56 -22.88
C ALA A 19 -2.11 -9.52 -23.60
N VAL A 20 -2.22 -9.36 -24.92
CA VAL A 20 -2.93 -10.30 -25.80
C VAL A 20 -2.13 -11.60 -25.80
N MET A 21 -2.55 -12.58 -25.00
CA MET A 21 -2.11 -13.96 -25.16
C MET A 21 -2.87 -14.58 -26.34
N PRO A 22 -2.18 -15.25 -27.29
CA PRO A 22 -2.86 -16.01 -28.33
C PRO A 22 -3.60 -17.20 -27.69
N ALA A 23 -4.91 -17.27 -27.92
CA ALA A 23 -5.74 -18.41 -27.58
C ALA A 23 -5.16 -19.68 -28.24
N GLN A 24 -4.70 -20.62 -27.41
CA GLN A 24 -4.39 -21.98 -27.85
C GLN A 24 -5.72 -22.69 -28.17
N PRO A 25 -5.87 -23.35 -29.33
CA PRO A 25 -7.04 -24.16 -29.61
C PRO A 25 -7.06 -25.36 -28.65
N TYR A 26 -8.14 -25.48 -27.88
CA TYR A 26 -8.44 -26.71 -27.14
C TYR A 26 -8.78 -27.81 -28.15
N GLU A 27 -7.87 -28.76 -28.34
CA GLU A 27 -8.20 -30.05 -28.94
C GLU A 27 -9.08 -30.83 -27.96
N THR A 28 -10.37 -30.91 -28.26
CA THR A 28 -11.30 -31.84 -27.64
C THR A 28 -11.01 -33.25 -28.17
N ASN A 29 -10.20 -34.02 -27.43
CA ASN A 29 -10.13 -35.46 -27.64
C ASN A 29 -11.37 -36.10 -27.00
N GLU A 30 -12.33 -36.45 -27.86
CA GLU A 30 -13.45 -37.34 -27.55
C GLU A 30 -12.92 -38.77 -27.31
N ALA A 31 -12.89 -39.17 -26.05
CA ALA A 31 -13.05 -40.56 -25.65
C ALA A 31 -13.78 -40.56 -24.31
N SER A 32 -15.11 -40.45 -24.36
CA SER A 32 -15.95 -40.60 -23.18
C SER A 32 -15.96 -42.09 -22.81
N PRO A 33 -15.43 -42.52 -21.66
CA PRO A 33 -15.64 -43.88 -21.20
C PRO A 33 -17.13 -44.07 -20.89
N ASP A 34 -17.69 -45.19 -21.33
CA ASP A 34 -19.08 -45.56 -21.03
C ASP A 34 -19.25 -45.70 -19.51
N PHE A 35 -19.87 -44.68 -18.89
CA PHE A 35 -20.26 -44.72 -17.48
C PHE A 35 -21.59 -45.47 -17.35
N ALA A 36 -21.53 -46.75 -16.99
CA ALA A 36 -22.71 -47.48 -16.54
C ALA A 36 -22.86 -47.35 -15.01
N CYS A 37 -23.85 -46.57 -14.55
CA CYS A 37 -24.31 -46.60 -13.17
C CYS A 37 -25.64 -47.34 -13.09
N PRO A 38 -25.79 -48.43 -12.31
CA PRO A 38 -27.09 -49.02 -12.09
C PRO A 38 -27.96 -48.11 -11.20
N GLU A 39 -29.24 -47.93 -11.56
CA GLU A 39 -30.20 -47.15 -10.77
C GLU A 39 -30.38 -47.74 -9.36
N SER A 40 -30.34 -46.87 -8.34
CA SER A 40 -30.52 -47.25 -6.94
C SER A 40 -31.97 -47.03 -6.48
N GLU A 41 -32.66 -48.09 -6.05
CA GLU A 41 -33.81 -47.95 -5.14
C GLU A 41 -33.30 -48.00 -3.69
N GLY A 42 -33.54 -46.93 -2.94
CA GLY A 42 -33.35 -46.91 -1.48
C GLY A 42 -32.07 -46.26 -0.96
N GLY A 43 -31.91 -44.94 -1.16
CA GLY A 43 -31.32 -44.03 -0.15
C GLY A 43 -29.89 -44.28 0.36
N VAL A 44 -29.04 -45.03 -0.33
CA VAL A 44 -27.62 -45.22 0.02
C VAL A 44 -26.74 -44.59 -1.06
N ILE A 45 -25.76 -43.76 -0.66
CA ILE A 45 -24.78 -43.14 -1.55
C ILE A 45 -23.84 -44.26 -2.05
N ILE A 46 -23.93 -44.59 -3.34
CA ILE A 46 -22.97 -45.49 -4.01
C ILE A 46 -21.84 -44.65 -4.58
N THR A 47 -20.61 -44.87 -4.12
CA THR A 47 -19.40 -44.36 -4.77
C THR A 47 -19.06 -45.22 -5.98
N CYS A 48 -19.15 -44.67 -7.18
CA CYS A 48 -18.69 -45.32 -8.41
C CYS A 48 -17.15 -45.27 -8.45
N SER A 49 -16.50 -46.43 -8.32
CA SER A 49 -15.07 -46.59 -8.60
C SER A 49 -14.88 -47.16 -10.00
N ILE A 50 -14.02 -46.53 -10.81
CA ILE A 50 -13.62 -47.03 -12.12
C ILE A 50 -12.73 -48.25 -11.90
N ALA A 51 -13.16 -49.43 -12.34
CA ALA A 51 -12.34 -50.63 -12.32
C ALA A 51 -11.43 -50.61 -13.56
N TYR A 52 -10.16 -50.23 -13.36
CA TYR A 52 -9.13 -50.53 -14.35
C TYR A 52 -8.69 -51.98 -14.14
N GLU A 53 -8.69 -52.77 -15.20
CA GLU A 53 -8.07 -54.08 -15.26
C GLU A 53 -6.57 -53.87 -15.06
N THR A 54 -6.06 -54.20 -13.88
CA THR A 54 -4.66 -54.02 -13.53
C THR A 54 -3.84 -55.14 -14.16
N ASP A 55 -3.23 -54.85 -15.31
CA ASP A 55 -1.97 -55.50 -15.67
C ASP A 55 -0.98 -55.24 -14.52
N GLU A 56 -0.24 -56.28 -14.12
CA GLU A 56 0.76 -56.23 -13.04
C GLU A 56 1.89 -55.25 -13.39
N VAL A 57 1.66 -53.95 -13.19
CA VAL A 57 2.71 -52.94 -13.26
C VAL A 57 3.58 -53.14 -12.03
N GLU A 58 4.81 -53.61 -12.23
CA GLU A 58 5.88 -53.60 -11.23
C GLU A 58 5.93 -52.19 -10.62
N PHE A 59 5.46 -52.07 -9.37
CA PHE A 59 5.62 -50.86 -8.57
C PHE A 59 7.09 -50.69 -8.24
N HIS A 60 7.84 -50.05 -9.14
CA HIS A 60 9.08 -49.43 -8.75
C HIS A 60 8.74 -48.36 -7.71
N PRO A 61 9.26 -48.44 -6.47
CA PRO A 61 9.06 -47.39 -5.50
C PRO A 61 9.51 -46.08 -6.13
N ALA A 62 8.60 -45.10 -6.21
CA ALA A 62 8.93 -43.78 -6.71
C ALA A 62 10.21 -43.31 -5.98
N PRO A 63 11.22 -42.78 -6.70
CA PRO A 63 12.41 -42.28 -6.06
C PRO A 63 11.96 -41.31 -4.96
N ALA A 64 12.47 -41.50 -3.75
CA ALA A 64 12.12 -40.63 -2.62
C ALA A 64 12.27 -39.18 -3.08
N LEU A 65 11.17 -38.43 -3.06
CA LEU A 65 11.21 -37.01 -3.41
C LEU A 65 12.31 -36.38 -2.58
N PRO A 66 13.22 -35.59 -3.19
CA PRO A 66 14.24 -34.88 -2.42
C PRO A 66 13.51 -34.12 -1.32
N SER A 67 13.92 -34.35 -0.07
CA SER A 67 13.32 -33.65 1.08
C SER A 67 13.33 -32.16 0.76
N LEU A 68 12.15 -31.58 0.53
CA LEU A 68 11.99 -30.15 0.27
C LEU A 68 12.60 -29.42 1.48
N ARG A 69 13.82 -28.90 1.30
CA ARG A 69 14.49 -28.14 2.35
C ARG A 69 13.75 -26.82 2.48
N VAL A 70 12.96 -26.69 3.54
CA VAL A 70 12.27 -25.45 3.86
C VAL A 70 13.30 -24.32 3.97
N PRO A 71 13.09 -23.20 3.25
CA PRO A 71 13.92 -22.00 3.34
C PRO A 71 14.12 -21.56 4.77
N ARG A 72 15.38 -21.53 5.21
CA ARG A 72 15.74 -21.06 6.54
C ARG A 72 16.42 -19.70 6.45
N ALA A 73 15.91 -18.74 7.20
CA ALA A 73 16.58 -17.46 7.38
C ALA A 73 17.95 -17.68 8.05
N THR A 74 19.01 -17.18 7.40
CA THR A 74 20.40 -17.26 7.86
C THR A 74 20.94 -15.93 8.34
N ARG A 75 20.39 -14.82 7.85
CA ARG A 75 20.70 -13.47 8.34
C ARG A 75 19.39 -12.74 8.58
N LEU A 76 19.34 -12.03 9.68
CA LEU A 76 18.23 -11.17 10.08
C LEU A 76 18.82 -9.80 10.38
N ALA A 77 18.08 -8.72 10.10
CA ALA A 77 18.46 -7.38 10.51
C ALA A 77 17.23 -6.51 10.76
N THR A 78 17.39 -5.54 11.65
CA THR A 78 16.39 -4.50 11.90
C THR A 78 17.02 -3.15 11.65
N ASN A 79 16.46 -2.39 10.71
CA ASN A 79 16.96 -1.11 10.23
C ASN A 79 18.47 -1.12 9.89
N GLY A 80 18.89 -2.19 9.21
CA GLY A 80 20.30 -2.41 8.85
C GLY A 80 21.19 -2.94 9.97
N VAL A 81 20.74 -2.97 11.24
CA VAL A 81 21.49 -3.55 12.36
C VAL A 81 21.48 -5.07 12.25
N PRO A 82 22.63 -5.73 11.99
CA PRO A 82 22.67 -7.17 11.77
C PRO A 82 22.42 -7.98 13.04
N GLY A 83 21.74 -9.10 12.89
CA GLY A 83 21.50 -10.08 13.93
C GLY A 83 20.07 -10.07 14.46
N CYS A 84 19.83 -10.99 15.38
CA CYS A 84 18.56 -11.16 16.06
C CYS A 84 18.80 -10.96 17.56
N VAL A 85 18.63 -9.73 18.01
CA VAL A 85 18.89 -9.37 19.41
C VAL A 85 17.59 -9.37 20.18
N ARG A 86 17.66 -9.79 21.44
CA ARG A 86 16.53 -9.87 22.39
C ARG A 86 16.93 -9.27 23.74
N GLY A 87 15.96 -8.88 24.54
CA GLY A 87 16.18 -8.33 25.87
C GLY A 87 16.80 -6.94 25.84
N GLU A 88 17.62 -6.62 26.85
CA GLU A 88 18.17 -5.27 27.07
C GLU A 88 19.08 -4.79 25.92
N GLY A 89 19.65 -5.70 25.14
CA GLY A 89 20.50 -5.35 23.99
C GLY A 89 19.73 -5.04 22.70
N ARG A 90 18.39 -5.07 22.71
CA ARG A 90 17.60 -4.87 21.49
C ARG A 90 17.88 -3.49 20.86
N PRO A 91 17.99 -3.41 19.52
CA PRO A 91 18.26 -2.16 18.83
C PRO A 91 17.15 -1.12 19.06
N ILE A 92 17.56 0.14 19.20
CA ILE A 92 16.67 1.30 19.17
C ILE A 92 16.67 1.84 17.73
N VAL A 93 15.48 1.96 17.13
CA VAL A 93 15.31 2.45 15.76
C VAL A 93 14.77 3.88 15.76
N GLY A 94 15.46 4.79 15.07
CA GLY A 94 15.09 6.21 14.95
C GLY A 94 13.99 6.48 13.92
N THR A 95 13.10 5.52 13.68
CA THR A 95 11.97 5.65 12.74
C THR A 95 10.77 4.85 13.26
N THR A 96 9.56 5.35 13.00
CA THR A 96 8.32 4.63 13.25
C THR A 96 8.01 3.60 12.17
N THR A 97 8.74 3.58 11.04
CA THR A 97 8.63 2.55 10.00
C THR A 97 9.96 1.86 9.75
N PRO A 98 10.43 1.03 10.70
CA PRO A 98 11.72 0.37 10.56
C PRO A 98 11.67 -0.69 9.45
N THR A 99 12.80 -0.91 8.79
CA THR A 99 12.93 -2.03 7.86
C THR A 99 13.28 -3.32 8.60
N LEU A 100 12.57 -4.41 8.32
CA LEU A 100 12.89 -5.77 8.75
C LEU A 100 13.47 -6.50 7.55
N SER A 101 14.61 -7.16 7.69
CA SER A 101 15.17 -7.90 6.57
C SER A 101 15.68 -9.28 6.95
N ALA A 102 15.56 -10.20 5.99
CA ALA A 102 15.98 -11.58 6.14
C ALA A 102 16.66 -12.08 4.86
N VAL A 103 17.71 -12.88 5.01
CA VAL A 103 18.35 -13.62 3.90
C VAL A 103 18.11 -15.10 4.12
N PHE A 104 17.60 -15.79 3.11
CA PHE A 104 17.32 -17.22 3.18
C PHE A 104 18.44 -18.01 2.50
N ALA A 105 18.92 -19.07 3.18
CA ALA A 105 19.78 -20.06 2.54
C ALA A 105 18.89 -21.11 1.89
N VAL A 106 18.70 -21.00 0.57
CA VAL A 106 18.04 -22.03 -0.21
C VAL A 106 18.86 -22.27 -1.47
N GLU A 107 19.06 -23.55 -1.80
CA GLU A 107 19.48 -23.97 -3.12
C GLU A 107 18.23 -23.98 -4.00
N GLY A 108 18.07 -22.96 -4.82
CA GLY A 108 16.91 -22.79 -5.68
C GLY A 108 17.03 -21.52 -6.50
N LYS A 109 16.41 -21.50 -7.69
CA LYS A 109 16.31 -20.30 -8.52
C LYS A 109 14.95 -19.61 -8.42
N GLU A 110 13.99 -20.26 -7.77
CA GLU A 110 12.62 -19.78 -7.67
C GLU A 110 12.46 -18.75 -6.53
N PRO A 111 11.57 -17.76 -6.70
CA PRO A 111 11.18 -16.86 -5.63
C PRO A 111 10.65 -17.65 -4.42
N THR A 112 11.05 -17.22 -3.23
CA THR A 112 10.51 -17.70 -1.97
C THR A 112 9.46 -16.71 -1.49
N GLU A 113 8.26 -17.19 -1.19
CA GLU A 113 7.29 -16.40 -0.44
C GLU A 113 7.82 -16.24 0.99
N VAL A 114 7.81 -15.03 1.49
CA VAL A 114 8.34 -14.68 2.81
C VAL A 114 7.25 -14.03 3.62
N ILE A 115 7.00 -14.62 4.78
CA ILE A 115 5.98 -14.14 5.72
C ILE A 115 6.71 -13.61 6.94
N PHE A 116 6.48 -12.34 7.24
CA PHE A 116 6.88 -11.69 8.47
C PHE A 116 5.72 -11.67 9.44
N GLU A 117 6.02 -11.95 10.70
CA GLU A 117 5.12 -11.74 11.81
C GLU A 117 5.72 -10.69 12.73
N GLN A 118 4.94 -9.66 13.04
CA GLN A 118 5.31 -8.59 13.96
C GLN A 118 4.27 -8.50 15.08
N GLN A 119 4.74 -8.22 16.29
CA GLN A 119 3.89 -8.08 17.46
C GLN A 119 4.47 -7.05 18.42
N ARG A 120 3.61 -6.21 18.98
CA ARG A 120 3.99 -5.31 20.07
C ARG A 120 4.26 -6.10 21.35
N PHE A 121 5.24 -5.65 22.14
CA PHE A 121 5.53 -6.26 23.43
C PHE A 121 4.33 -6.20 24.38
N GLY A 122 3.96 -7.35 24.93
CA GLY A 122 2.83 -7.50 25.85
C GLY A 122 1.51 -7.87 25.17
N ASP A 123 1.43 -7.73 23.85
CA ASP A 123 0.23 -8.05 23.09
C ASP A 123 0.21 -9.53 22.69
N THR A 124 -0.99 -10.04 22.41
CA THR A 124 -1.22 -11.39 21.86
C THR A 124 -1.53 -11.38 20.37
N GLU A 125 -1.91 -10.22 19.83
CA GLU A 125 -2.19 -10.04 18.41
C GLU A 125 -0.89 -9.79 17.63
N SER A 126 -0.85 -10.32 16.41
CA SER A 126 0.29 -10.15 15.51
C SER A 126 -0.19 -9.61 14.17
N THR A 127 0.60 -8.73 13.58
CA THR A 127 0.47 -8.33 12.18
C THR A 127 1.26 -9.32 11.32
N ILE A 128 0.61 -9.85 10.29
CA ILE A 128 1.22 -10.75 9.30
C ILE A 128 1.36 -10.00 7.99
N SER A 129 2.57 -9.98 7.45
CA SER A 129 2.88 -9.37 6.16
C SER A 129 3.56 -10.39 5.26
N THR A 130 3.13 -10.46 4.01
CA THR A 130 3.68 -11.37 3.01
C THR A 130 4.37 -10.58 1.90
N THR A 131 5.54 -11.05 1.49
CA THR A 131 6.30 -10.53 0.35
C THR A 131 7.00 -11.70 -0.34
N SER A 132 7.74 -11.44 -1.41
CA SER A 132 8.54 -12.45 -2.10
C SER A 132 9.98 -11.98 -2.27
N GLY A 133 10.89 -12.93 -2.40
CA GLY A 133 12.28 -12.59 -2.66
C GLY A 133 13.10 -13.72 -3.23
N MET A 134 14.21 -13.35 -3.84
CA MET A 134 15.13 -14.30 -4.46
C MET A 134 16.05 -14.94 -3.42
N PRO A 135 16.34 -16.25 -3.51
CA PRO A 135 17.31 -16.91 -2.65
C PRO A 135 18.66 -16.18 -2.63
N GLY A 136 19.26 -16.07 -1.45
CA GLY A 136 20.54 -15.37 -1.25
C GLY A 136 20.48 -13.83 -1.27
N GLN A 137 19.36 -13.23 -1.67
CA GLN A 137 19.15 -11.78 -1.58
C GLN A 137 18.44 -11.40 -0.27
N PRO A 138 18.68 -10.20 0.28
CA PRO A 138 17.87 -9.68 1.37
C PRO A 138 16.44 -9.43 0.91
N VAL A 139 15.49 -10.04 1.62
CA VAL A 139 14.07 -9.71 1.53
C VAL A 139 13.79 -8.67 2.59
N VAL A 140 13.22 -7.54 2.19
CA VAL A 140 13.00 -6.37 3.06
C VAL A 140 11.51 -6.09 3.16
N LEU A 141 11.05 -5.82 4.38
CA LEU A 141 9.71 -5.36 4.69
C LEU A 141 9.83 -4.04 5.45
N GLU A 142 9.10 -3.00 5.03
CA GLU A 142 8.87 -1.83 5.88
C GLU A 142 7.80 -2.19 6.91
N ALA A 143 8.13 -2.11 8.19
CA ALA A 143 7.25 -2.54 9.26
C ALA A 143 6.32 -1.41 9.72
N GLY A 144 5.05 -1.74 9.91
CA GLY A 144 4.03 -0.80 10.37
C GLY A 144 3.59 0.12 9.25
N ASP A 145 2.67 -0.36 8.40
CA ASP A 145 2.10 0.41 7.28
C ASP A 145 1.58 1.79 7.71
N TRP A 146 1.08 1.87 8.96
CA TRP A 146 0.57 3.11 9.59
C TRP A 146 1.54 3.71 10.62
N GLY A 147 2.79 3.28 10.60
CA GLY A 147 3.79 3.58 11.62
C GLY A 147 3.57 2.82 12.93
N LEU A 148 4.69 2.50 13.56
CA LEU A 148 4.77 1.96 14.90
C LEU A 148 4.78 3.08 15.94
N GLY A 149 4.27 2.77 17.13
CA GLY A 149 4.19 3.73 18.23
C GLY A 149 5.58 4.16 18.75
N PRO A 150 5.86 5.47 18.85
CA PRO A 150 7.10 5.98 19.44
C PRO A 150 7.30 5.50 20.87
N GLY A 151 8.52 5.07 21.22
CA GLY A 151 8.86 4.56 22.56
C GLY A 151 8.30 3.15 22.86
N GLU A 152 7.59 2.53 21.93
CA GLU A 152 7.08 1.18 22.09
C GLU A 152 8.11 0.15 21.61
N SER A 153 8.05 -1.06 22.19
CA SER A 153 8.90 -2.17 21.78
C SER A 153 8.09 -3.20 21.00
N TYR A 154 8.74 -3.83 20.03
CA TYR A 154 8.13 -4.85 19.18
C TYR A 154 9.05 -6.07 19.07
N ARG A 155 8.44 -7.21 18.80
CA ARG A 155 9.12 -8.45 18.39
C ARG A 155 8.65 -8.84 17.00
N TRP A 156 9.56 -9.42 16.23
CA TRP A 156 9.24 -9.95 14.91
C TRP A 156 9.95 -11.27 14.64
N ARG A 157 9.39 -12.08 13.75
CA ARG A 157 10.01 -13.29 13.22
C ARG A 157 9.60 -13.46 11.77
N VAL A 158 10.31 -14.32 11.06
CA VAL A 158 10.11 -14.52 9.64
C VAL A 158 10.16 -15.99 9.29
N ARG A 159 9.46 -16.38 8.24
CA ARG A 159 9.59 -17.70 7.61
C ARG A 159 9.56 -17.56 6.10
N GLY A 160 10.25 -18.46 5.42
CA GLY A 160 10.20 -18.57 3.96
C GLY A 160 9.50 -19.88 3.57
N THR A 161 8.64 -19.81 2.57
CA THR A 161 7.92 -20.94 1.98
C THR A 161 8.23 -21.02 0.48
N PRO A 162 8.61 -22.20 -0.03
CA PRO A 162 8.29 -22.56 -1.40
C PRO A 162 6.77 -22.47 -1.56
N TRP A 163 6.31 -22.02 -2.72
CA TRP A 163 4.88 -21.82 -3.01
C TRP A 163 4.02 -23.08 -2.82
N ASP A 164 4.62 -24.26 -2.83
CA ASP A 164 3.98 -25.58 -2.70
C ASP A 164 4.19 -26.26 -1.32
N ALA A 165 4.85 -25.60 -0.37
CA ALA A 165 5.22 -26.23 0.89
C ALA A 165 4.10 -26.23 1.94
N ALA A 166 3.82 -27.41 2.51
CA ALA A 166 2.75 -27.59 3.49
C ALA A 166 3.04 -26.97 4.88
N VAL A 167 4.30 -26.89 5.33
CA VAL A 167 4.62 -26.33 6.66
C VAL A 167 6.01 -25.68 6.70
N PRO A 168 6.10 -24.35 6.88
CA PRO A 168 7.37 -23.66 7.11
C PRO A 168 7.82 -23.61 8.59
N GLY A 169 9.14 -23.55 8.81
CA GLY A 169 9.75 -23.26 10.11
C GLY A 169 10.00 -21.76 10.30
N TRP A 170 9.48 -21.20 11.40
CA TRP A 170 9.75 -19.82 11.80
C TRP A 170 11.19 -19.61 12.26
N SER A 171 11.72 -18.40 12.06
CA SER A 171 12.89 -17.93 12.79
C SER A 171 12.60 -17.81 14.29
N GLN A 172 13.66 -17.67 15.09
CA GLN A 172 13.51 -17.12 16.44
C GLN A 172 12.92 -15.69 16.39
N TRP A 173 12.32 -15.27 17.50
CA TRP A 173 11.89 -13.89 17.68
C TRP A 173 13.10 -12.96 17.82
N CYS A 174 13.08 -11.86 17.09
CA CYS A 174 13.98 -10.71 17.24
C CYS A 174 13.20 -9.54 17.81
N GLU A 175 13.87 -8.61 18.47
CA GLU A 175 13.24 -7.50 19.17
C GLU A 175 13.84 -6.17 18.74
N PHE A 176 13.06 -5.11 18.83
CA PHE A 176 13.54 -3.74 18.70
C PHE A 176 12.64 -2.77 19.48
N THR A 177 13.14 -1.57 19.71
CA THR A 177 12.38 -0.48 20.33
C THR A 177 12.37 0.72 19.39
N VAL A 178 11.19 1.28 19.14
CA VAL A 178 11.07 2.53 18.40
C VAL A 178 11.51 3.68 19.32
N GLU A 179 12.37 4.56 18.82
CA GLU A 179 12.84 5.71 19.58
C GLU A 179 11.65 6.56 20.10
N ALA A 180 11.75 7.01 21.34
CA ALA A 180 10.74 7.88 21.93
C ALA A 180 10.81 9.29 21.33
N GLY A 181 9.67 9.99 21.27
CA GLY A 181 9.61 11.36 20.78
C GLY A 181 9.55 11.51 19.26
N LEU A 182 9.55 10.40 18.51
CA LEU A 182 9.18 10.41 17.10
C LEU A 182 7.71 10.81 16.90
N VAL A 183 7.36 11.16 15.67
CA VAL A 183 5.97 11.45 15.30
C VAL A 183 5.17 10.15 15.24
N ASP A 184 4.08 10.05 16.00
CA ASP A 184 3.13 8.93 15.92
C ASP A 184 2.29 9.06 14.65
N LEU A 185 2.42 8.10 13.74
CA LEU A 185 1.78 8.12 12.41
C LEU A 185 0.47 7.31 12.38
N ARG A 186 0.08 6.62 13.47
CA ARG A 186 -1.07 5.70 13.47
C ARG A 186 -2.42 6.38 13.22
N ASP A 187 -2.47 7.69 13.43
CA ASP A 187 -3.66 8.51 13.19
C ASP A 187 -3.58 9.29 11.86
N ALA A 188 -2.56 9.05 11.03
CA ALA A 188 -2.43 9.66 9.71
C ALA A 188 -3.31 8.92 8.71
N THR A 189 -4.12 9.66 7.95
CA THR A 189 -4.79 9.09 6.77
C THR A 189 -3.82 8.93 5.61
N ASP A 190 -2.84 9.83 5.50
CA ASP A 190 -1.75 9.77 4.53
C ASP A 190 -0.41 9.85 5.27
N VAL A 191 0.20 8.68 5.49
CA VAL A 191 1.43 8.52 6.27
C VAL A 191 2.60 9.27 5.61
N ASP A 192 2.70 9.19 4.29
CA ASP A 192 3.82 9.79 3.56
C ASP A 192 3.72 11.31 3.53
N ALA A 193 2.53 11.88 3.32
CA ALA A 193 2.34 13.32 3.38
C ALA A 193 2.59 13.88 4.79
N VAL A 194 2.12 13.19 5.84
CA VAL A 194 2.36 13.57 7.25
C VAL A 194 3.86 13.52 7.58
N ARG A 195 4.55 12.46 7.14
CA ARG A 195 5.98 12.26 7.33
C ARG A 195 6.80 13.33 6.60
N GLU A 196 6.49 13.59 5.34
CA GLU A 196 7.19 14.57 4.51
C GLU A 196 7.02 15.99 5.07
N LEU A 197 5.81 16.38 5.48
CA LEU A 197 5.55 17.68 6.12
C LEU A 197 6.06 17.78 7.56
N ARG A 198 6.50 16.66 8.16
CA ARG A 198 6.99 16.58 9.55
C ARG A 198 5.97 17.05 10.59
N VAL A 199 4.70 16.77 10.34
CA VAL A 199 3.60 17.14 11.25
C VAL A 199 3.12 15.94 12.04
N ALA A 200 2.84 16.12 13.34
CA ALA A 200 2.08 15.13 14.11
C ALA A 200 0.58 15.16 13.73
N PRO A 201 -0.03 14.00 13.35
CA PRO A 201 -1.42 13.92 12.86
C PRO A 201 -2.44 14.66 13.71
N LYS A 202 -2.44 14.41 15.03
CA LYS A 202 -3.41 15.00 15.98
C LYS A 202 -3.07 16.42 16.45
N ARG A 203 -1.84 16.89 16.25
CA ARG A 203 -1.43 18.23 16.70
C ARG A 203 -2.06 19.29 15.81
N ARG A 204 -2.51 20.40 16.38
CA ARG A 204 -3.04 21.54 15.63
C ARG A 204 -1.93 22.50 15.22
N TYR A 205 -1.99 22.94 13.96
CA TYR A 205 -1.08 23.91 13.38
C TYR A 205 -1.86 25.05 12.73
N THR A 206 -1.31 26.26 12.85
CA THR A 206 -1.91 27.47 12.31
C THR A 206 -1.09 27.95 11.13
N VAL A 207 -1.73 28.07 9.96
CA VAL A 207 -1.08 28.53 8.71
C VAL A 207 -1.73 29.83 8.25
N LYS A 208 -0.89 30.77 7.79
CA LYS A 208 -1.31 32.04 7.20
C LYS A 208 -0.93 32.09 5.72
N LEU A 209 -1.93 32.17 4.85
CA LEU A 209 -1.75 32.35 3.41
C LEU A 209 -2.37 33.66 2.93
N THR A 210 -2.01 34.07 1.72
CA THR A 210 -2.73 35.15 1.03
C THR A 210 -4.11 34.66 0.58
N GLU A 211 -5.01 35.60 0.29
CA GLU A 211 -6.35 35.28 -0.23
C GLU A 211 -6.28 34.50 -1.55
N ARG A 212 -5.34 34.84 -2.43
CA ARG A 212 -5.11 34.11 -3.69
C ARG A 212 -4.70 32.66 -3.44
N GLN A 213 -3.78 32.44 -2.49
CA GLN A 213 -3.35 31.09 -2.13
C GLN A 213 -4.47 30.27 -1.48
N TRP A 214 -5.30 30.88 -0.61
CA TRP A 214 -6.44 30.16 -0.06
C TRP A 214 -7.46 29.73 -1.12
N ARG A 215 -7.65 30.53 -2.17
CA ARG A 215 -8.51 30.13 -3.30
C ARG A 215 -7.96 28.91 -4.02
N LEU A 216 -6.64 28.83 -4.24
CA LEU A 216 -6.00 27.66 -4.84
C LEU A 216 -6.19 26.40 -3.97
N VAL A 217 -5.95 26.50 -2.66
CA VAL A 217 -6.17 25.37 -1.74
C VAL A 217 -7.63 24.92 -1.74
N LEU A 218 -8.59 25.87 -1.75
CA LEU A 218 -10.01 25.54 -1.81
C LEU A 218 -10.46 24.98 -3.16
N ASP A 219 -9.78 25.33 -4.26
CA ASP A 219 -10.02 24.78 -5.58
C ASP A 219 -9.53 23.32 -5.65
N ALA A 220 -8.34 23.05 -5.11
CA ALA A 220 -7.79 21.70 -5.01
C ALA A 220 -8.58 20.78 -4.07
N LEU A 221 -9.24 21.33 -3.05
CA LEU A 221 -10.11 20.59 -2.13
C LEU A 221 -11.58 20.51 -2.60
N ALA A 222 -11.92 21.17 -3.71
CA ALA A 222 -13.24 21.00 -4.27
C ALA A 222 -13.33 19.58 -4.83
N PRO A 223 -14.43 18.85 -4.57
CA PRO A 223 -14.66 17.60 -5.29
C PRO A 223 -14.55 17.93 -6.78
N MET A 224 -13.77 17.14 -7.52
CA MET A 224 -13.74 17.29 -8.98
C MET A 224 -15.18 17.08 -9.43
N ASP A 225 -15.82 18.14 -9.96
CA ASP A 225 -17.18 18.06 -10.47
C ASP A 225 -17.23 16.82 -11.38
N GLU A 226 -17.92 15.76 -10.93
CA GLU A 226 -18.14 14.52 -11.67
C GLU A 226 -19.00 14.83 -12.89
N GLY A 227 -18.43 15.55 -13.87
CA GLY A 227 -19.04 15.83 -15.15
C GLY A 227 -19.21 14.58 -16.02
N VAL A 228 -18.80 13.43 -15.51
CA VAL A 228 -19.04 12.11 -16.07
C VAL A 228 -19.70 11.26 -14.98
N ALA A 229 -20.96 11.56 -14.68
CA ALA A 229 -21.82 10.58 -14.05
C ALA A 229 -21.78 9.33 -14.94
N VAL A 230 -21.05 8.29 -14.51
CA VAL A 230 -21.08 7.00 -15.19
C VAL A 230 -22.49 6.46 -14.99
N VAL A 231 -23.35 6.72 -15.97
CA VAL A 231 -24.75 6.31 -15.96
C VAL A 231 -24.79 4.79 -15.81
N GLY A 232 -25.10 4.31 -14.60
CA GLY A 232 -25.32 2.89 -14.30
C GLY A 232 -24.42 2.24 -13.25
N GLY A 233 -23.51 2.98 -12.59
CA GLY A 233 -22.77 2.45 -11.43
C GLY A 233 -23.66 2.38 -10.17
N PRO A 234 -23.54 1.35 -9.31
CA PRO A 234 -24.23 1.32 -8.02
C PRO A 234 -23.88 2.58 -7.24
N GLY A 235 -24.92 3.30 -6.81
CA GLY A 235 -24.85 4.71 -6.42
C GLY A 235 -23.78 5.06 -5.40
N GLU A 236 -23.14 6.19 -5.66
CA GLU A 236 -22.72 7.23 -4.71
C GLU A 236 -22.58 6.74 -3.26
N MET A 237 -21.60 5.89 -2.99
CA MET A 237 -20.98 5.94 -1.68
C MET A 237 -20.16 7.22 -1.69
N GLU A 238 -20.75 8.34 -1.23
CA GLU A 238 -19.94 9.48 -0.77
C GLU A 238 -18.83 8.89 0.08
N THR A 239 -17.60 9.04 -0.38
CA THR A 239 -16.49 8.37 0.26
C THR A 239 -16.21 9.07 1.58
N GLU A 240 -15.69 8.35 2.56
CA GLU A 240 -15.19 8.96 3.81
C GLU A 240 -14.20 10.11 3.52
N GLU A 241 -13.51 10.03 2.38
CA GLU A 241 -12.66 11.08 1.85
C GLU A 241 -13.43 12.36 1.47
N ASP A 242 -14.56 12.28 0.77
CA ASP A 242 -15.37 13.44 0.38
C ASP A 242 -15.85 14.24 1.60
N ASP A 243 -16.34 13.52 2.62
CA ASP A 243 -16.76 14.14 3.89
C ASP A 243 -15.61 14.82 4.62
N ARG A 244 -14.42 14.22 4.54
CA ARG A 244 -13.19 14.78 5.11
C ARG A 244 -12.74 16.03 4.35
N LEU A 245 -12.71 16.01 3.02
CA LEU A 245 -12.38 17.17 2.18
C LEU A 245 -13.39 18.31 2.39
N ARG A 246 -14.68 18.00 2.49
CA ARG A 246 -15.75 18.95 2.82
C ARG A 246 -15.56 19.58 4.20
N THR A 247 -15.16 18.79 5.20
CA THR A 247 -14.86 19.26 6.56
C THR A 247 -13.65 20.21 6.58
N ILE A 248 -12.57 19.87 5.87
CA ILE A 248 -11.37 20.70 5.74
C ILE A 248 -11.73 22.01 5.05
N SER A 249 -12.37 21.94 3.88
CA SER A 249 -12.84 23.09 3.10
C SER A 249 -13.74 24.02 3.92
N GLY A 250 -14.70 23.47 4.66
CA GLY A 250 -15.58 24.23 5.55
C GLY A 250 -14.81 24.98 6.63
N THR A 251 -13.76 24.38 7.17
CA THR A 251 -12.90 25.01 8.18
C THR A 251 -12.04 26.12 7.58
N ILE A 252 -11.47 25.91 6.40
CA ILE A 252 -10.71 26.96 5.68
C ILE A 252 -11.62 28.15 5.36
N ARG A 253 -12.83 27.90 4.82
CA ARG A 253 -13.79 28.97 4.47
C ARG A 253 -14.14 29.84 5.68
N ARG A 254 -14.34 29.24 6.86
CA ARG A 254 -14.58 29.98 8.11
C ARG A 254 -13.39 30.83 8.56
N GLY A 255 -12.16 30.40 8.25
CA GLY A 255 -10.92 31.12 8.57
C GLY A 255 -10.46 32.14 7.52
N LEU A 256 -11.11 32.22 6.36
CA LEU A 256 -10.74 33.18 5.31
C LEU A 256 -10.73 34.65 5.77
N PRO A 257 -11.68 35.15 6.59
CA PRO A 257 -11.68 36.56 7.02
C PRO A 257 -10.42 36.96 7.79
N SER A 258 -9.85 36.05 8.59
CA SER A 258 -8.61 36.27 9.32
C SER A 258 -7.35 35.91 8.51
N ARG A 259 -7.52 35.27 7.35
CA ARG A 259 -6.45 34.69 6.51
C ARG A 259 -5.57 33.68 7.26
N THR A 260 -6.07 33.16 8.36
CA THR A 260 -5.35 32.27 9.26
C THR A 260 -6.27 31.12 9.62
N VAL A 261 -5.85 29.91 9.24
CA VAL A 261 -6.62 28.68 9.44
C VAL A 261 -5.84 27.78 10.38
N THR A 262 -6.54 27.12 11.29
CA THR A 262 -5.96 26.10 12.17
C THR A 262 -6.59 24.75 11.85
N LEU A 263 -5.77 23.78 11.45
CA LEU A 263 -6.14 22.40 11.16
C LEU A 263 -5.25 21.45 11.98
N THR A 264 -5.64 20.17 12.07
CA THR A 264 -4.75 19.11 12.56
C THR A 264 -3.62 18.84 11.56
N GLY A 265 -2.53 18.18 11.98
CA GLY A 265 -1.43 17.82 11.09
C GLY A 265 -1.89 16.94 9.94
N ASP A 266 -2.76 15.98 10.24
CA ASP A 266 -3.38 15.08 9.26
C ASP A 266 -4.23 15.84 8.22
N GLN A 267 -5.04 16.80 8.67
CA GLN A 267 -5.81 17.68 7.78
C GLN A 267 -4.91 18.59 6.92
N TRP A 268 -3.79 19.07 7.47
CA TRP A 268 -2.80 19.82 6.68
C TRP A 268 -2.09 18.96 5.64
N ALA A 269 -1.76 17.71 5.98
CA ALA A 269 -1.18 16.74 5.05
C ALA A 269 -2.10 16.51 3.87
N THR A 270 -3.38 16.23 4.12
CA THR A 270 -4.37 16.08 3.04
C THR A 270 -4.58 17.36 2.24
N ALA A 271 -4.69 18.53 2.88
CA ALA A 271 -4.84 19.78 2.14
C ALA A 271 -3.63 20.09 1.24
N ALA A 272 -2.42 19.82 1.72
CA ALA A 272 -1.20 20.03 0.95
C ALA A 272 -1.07 19.00 -0.18
N ALA A 273 -1.35 17.71 0.07
CA ALA A 273 -1.29 16.65 -0.93
C ALA A 273 -2.29 16.89 -2.08
N GLN A 274 -3.55 17.25 -1.76
CA GLN A 274 -4.53 17.61 -2.78
C GLN A 274 -4.11 18.86 -3.58
N THR A 275 -3.50 19.85 -2.92
CA THR A 275 -2.95 21.04 -3.60
C THR A 275 -1.77 20.68 -4.51
N ALA A 276 -0.91 19.74 -4.11
CA ALA A 276 0.21 19.25 -4.90
C ALA A 276 -0.26 18.41 -6.11
N GLY A 277 -1.23 17.51 -5.91
CA GLY A 277 -1.85 16.76 -7.00
C GLY A 277 -2.49 17.67 -8.05
N MET A 278 -3.18 18.73 -7.62
CA MET A 278 -3.70 19.75 -8.55
C MET A 278 -2.58 20.49 -9.30
N ALA A 279 -1.45 20.76 -8.64
CA ALA A 279 -0.28 21.35 -9.30
C ALA A 279 0.23 20.46 -10.44
N GLN A 280 0.44 19.17 -10.15
CA GLN A 280 0.88 18.18 -11.14
C GLN A 280 -0.09 18.05 -12.32
N ILE A 281 -1.40 18.05 -12.08
CA ILE A 281 -2.41 18.03 -13.14
C ILE A 281 -2.23 19.23 -14.08
N TYR A 282 -2.04 20.44 -13.55
CA TYR A 282 -1.82 21.63 -14.38
C TYR A 282 -0.46 21.61 -15.11
N ASP A 283 0.58 21.07 -14.48
CA ASP A 283 1.88 20.89 -15.14
C ASP A 283 1.77 19.90 -16.31
N GLN A 284 1.09 18.77 -16.12
CA GLN A 284 0.83 17.78 -17.17
C GLN A 284 -0.03 18.33 -18.31
N LEU A 285 -1.15 19.00 -18.00
CA LEU A 285 -2.02 19.61 -19.01
C LEU A 285 -1.28 20.68 -19.84
N ARG A 286 -0.37 21.43 -19.20
CA ARG A 286 0.48 22.41 -19.87
C ARG A 286 1.51 21.75 -20.80
N GLU A 287 2.04 20.60 -20.42
CA GLU A 287 2.97 19.81 -21.23
C GLU A 287 2.26 19.18 -22.45
N GLU A 288 1.06 18.62 -22.24
CA GLU A 288 0.27 17.94 -23.28
C GLU A 288 -0.37 18.92 -24.27
N GLU A 289 -0.95 20.02 -23.77
CA GLU A 289 -1.70 20.99 -24.58
C GLU A 289 -1.28 22.45 -24.29
N PRO A 290 -0.05 22.86 -24.68
CA PRO A 290 0.47 24.19 -24.37
C PRO A 290 -0.28 25.34 -25.08
N ASP A 291 -1.06 25.08 -26.12
CA ASP A 291 -1.86 26.14 -26.75
C ASP A 291 -3.22 26.34 -26.07
N VAL A 292 -3.67 25.38 -25.25
CA VAL A 292 -4.95 25.41 -24.54
C VAL A 292 -4.78 25.91 -23.11
N TYR A 293 -3.74 25.44 -22.41
CA TYR A 293 -3.49 25.78 -21.02
C TYR A 293 -2.33 26.78 -20.91
N GLU A 294 -2.66 28.05 -20.68
CA GLU A 294 -1.67 29.12 -20.52
C GLU A 294 -0.94 29.08 -19.16
N SER A 295 -1.55 28.44 -18.15
CA SER A 295 -1.02 28.37 -16.78
C SER A 295 -0.52 26.98 -16.42
N ASP A 296 0.66 26.93 -15.79
CA ASP A 296 1.24 25.76 -15.16
C ASP A 296 0.77 25.58 -13.70
N GLY A 297 1.20 24.51 -13.05
CA GLY A 297 0.98 24.20 -11.64
C GLY A 297 1.77 25.09 -10.67
N SER A 298 2.61 26.02 -11.15
CA SER A 298 3.56 26.77 -10.32
C SER A 298 2.89 27.59 -9.20
N ALA A 299 1.65 28.04 -9.42
CA ALA A 299 0.89 28.78 -8.39
C ALA A 299 0.46 27.86 -7.24
N TYR A 300 0.07 26.62 -7.53
CA TYR A 300 -0.26 25.59 -6.56
C TYR A 300 0.99 25.16 -5.78
N TRP A 301 2.10 24.89 -6.48
CA TRP A 301 3.38 24.58 -5.84
C TRP A 301 3.84 25.67 -4.87
N LYS A 302 3.69 26.95 -5.23
CA LYS A 302 3.98 28.07 -4.31
C LYS A 302 3.08 28.09 -3.07
N ALA A 303 1.84 27.59 -3.16
CA ALA A 303 0.96 27.45 -2.01
C ALA A 303 1.43 26.29 -1.12
N VAL A 304 1.78 25.14 -1.69
CA VAL A 304 2.34 23.97 -1.00
C VAL A 304 3.63 24.32 -0.26
N ASP A 305 4.60 24.96 -0.95
CA ASP A 305 5.86 25.41 -0.35
C ASP A 305 5.62 26.31 0.87
N ARG A 306 4.61 27.20 0.78
CA ARG A 306 4.27 28.14 1.85
C ARG A 306 3.54 27.47 3.03
N ILE A 307 2.76 26.43 2.79
CA ILE A 307 2.15 25.59 3.83
C ILE A 307 3.27 24.83 4.55
N SER A 308 4.08 24.08 3.80
CA SER A 308 5.19 23.28 4.34
C SER A 308 6.15 24.11 5.19
N ALA A 309 6.61 25.26 4.68
CA ALA A 309 7.51 26.15 5.42
C ALA A 309 6.92 26.65 6.75
N GLN A 310 5.60 26.86 6.84
CA GLN A 310 4.95 27.27 8.09
C GLN A 310 4.71 26.12 9.07
N LEU A 311 4.65 24.89 8.56
CA LEU A 311 4.56 23.67 9.36
C LEU A 311 5.94 23.19 9.86
N GLY A 312 7.03 23.75 9.33
CA GLY A 312 8.40 23.31 9.62
C GLY A 312 8.86 22.14 8.74
N GLY A 313 8.15 21.87 7.64
CA GLY A 313 8.52 20.89 6.62
C GLY A 313 9.60 21.38 5.64
N PRO A 314 9.94 20.58 4.63
CA PRO A 314 10.93 20.94 3.60
C PRO A 314 10.42 22.06 2.69
N ALA A 315 11.32 22.75 2.00
CA ALA A 315 10.97 23.90 1.16
C ALA A 315 10.11 23.54 -0.06
N HIS A 316 10.27 22.33 -0.61
CA HIS A 316 9.65 21.85 -1.83
C HIS A 316 9.19 20.40 -1.66
N PRO A 317 8.14 20.14 -0.85
CA PRO A 317 7.65 18.77 -0.71
C PRO A 317 6.96 18.34 -2.02
N GLY A 318 7.11 17.07 -2.38
CA GLY A 318 6.45 16.44 -3.53
C GLY A 318 5.06 15.92 -3.18
N LEU A 319 4.88 15.36 -1.97
CA LEU A 319 3.60 14.81 -1.46
C LEU A 319 2.99 13.77 -2.42
N GLY A 320 3.84 12.90 -2.96
CA GLY A 320 3.45 11.87 -3.93
C GLY A 320 3.25 12.36 -5.37
N ALA A 321 3.37 13.66 -5.63
CA ALA A 321 3.28 14.26 -6.96
C ALA A 321 4.66 14.58 -7.53
N ASP A 322 4.80 14.41 -8.85
CA ASP A 322 5.99 14.82 -9.58
C ASP A 322 6.00 16.34 -9.77
N ARG A 323 7.18 16.95 -9.65
CA ARG A 323 7.41 18.40 -9.73
C ARG A 323 8.46 18.76 -10.76
#